data_AF-A0A9Q3CYV1-F1
#
_entry.id   AF-A0A9Q3CYV1-F1
#
_cell.length_a   1.000
_cell.length_b   1.000
_cell.length_c   1.000
_cell.angle_alpha   90.00
_cell.angle_beta   90.00
_cell.angle_gamma   90.00
#
_symmetry.space_group_name_H-M   'P 1'
#
loop_
_entity.id
_entity.type
_entity.pdbx_description
1 polymer ?
#
loop_
_entity_poly.entity_id
_entity_poly.type
_entity_poly.pdbx_seq_one_letter_code
_entity_poly.pdbx_strand_id
1 'polypeptide(L)'
;MLWGLVYQDSIPVSPDYSSLKEFNTRFSFLEEISTSMQSTAATPLVPENQIITLRVVTAGKKNIAHGIINMTYFFIQYIQALLAKLGIRRWAPELNNASDSLYNKACCISAIQTFRQISAGGAFEYMNIKLWSLNNIQLLEAAYNHIVFW
;
A
#
# COMPACT_ATOMS: atom_id res chain seq x y z
N MET A 1 6.56 -1.01 5.85
CA MET A 1 6.30 -2.22 5.04
C MET A 1 6.09 -1.87 3.57
N LEU A 2 5.05 -1.11 3.20
CA LEU A 2 4.70 -0.83 1.79
C LEU A 2 5.71 0.02 1.01
N TRP A 3 6.46 0.90 1.67
CA TRP A 3 7.60 1.56 1.02
C TRP A 3 8.71 0.60 0.57
N GLY A 4 8.65 -0.68 0.94
CA GLY A 4 9.71 -1.62 0.62
C GLY A 4 11.05 -1.21 1.24
N LEU A 5 11.03 -0.46 2.34
CA LEU A 5 12.22 -0.14 3.14
C LEU A 5 12.65 -1.43 3.82
N VAL A 6 13.46 -2.18 3.08
CA VAL A 6 13.98 -3.47 3.52
C VAL A 6 15.10 -3.27 4.55
N TYR A 7 15.75 -2.09 4.52
CA TYR A 7 16.79 -1.66 5.45
C TYR A 7 16.27 -0.52 6.33
N GLN A 8 16.68 -0.53 7.60
CA GLN A 8 16.19 0.35 8.66
C GLN A 8 16.44 1.85 8.38
N ASP A 9 17.44 2.18 7.55
CA ASP A 9 17.85 3.55 7.19
C ASP A 9 17.46 3.95 5.75
N SER A 10 16.57 3.19 5.09
CA SER A 10 16.16 3.52 3.73
C SER A 10 15.23 4.75 3.73
N ILE A 11 15.53 5.72 2.87
CA ILE A 11 14.74 6.95 2.74
C ILE A 11 13.51 6.66 1.85
N PRO A 12 12.30 7.06 2.26
CA PRO A 12 11.11 7.06 1.40
C PRO A 12 11.40 7.72 0.04
N VAL A 13 11.15 7.00 -1.04
CA VAL A 13 11.32 7.53 -2.40
C VAL A 13 10.05 8.24 -2.82
N SER A 14 10.16 9.43 -3.42
CA SER A 14 9.03 10.14 -4.01
C SER A 14 8.47 9.39 -5.24
N PRO A 15 7.17 9.52 -5.51
CA PRO A 15 6.58 8.98 -6.74
C PRO A 15 7.17 9.68 -7.97
N ASP A 16 7.34 8.94 -9.07
CA ASP A 16 7.82 9.53 -10.32
C ASP A 16 6.70 10.31 -11.02
N TYR A 17 7.08 11.39 -11.72
CA TYR A 17 6.13 12.28 -12.39
C TYR A 17 5.27 11.56 -13.44
N SER A 18 5.83 10.60 -14.18
CA SER A 18 5.08 9.82 -15.18
C SER A 18 3.97 8.97 -14.54
N SER A 19 4.24 8.32 -13.42
CA SER A 19 3.26 7.54 -12.66
C SER A 19 2.17 8.41 -12.08
N LEU A 20 2.51 9.59 -11.54
CA LEU A 20 1.51 10.56 -11.06
C LEU A 20 0.62 11.05 -12.20
N LYS A 21 1.21 11.40 -13.34
CA LYS A 21 0.46 11.84 -14.53
C LYS A 21 -0.48 10.73 -15.02
N GLU A 22 0.01 9.50 -15.14
CA GLU A 22 -0.83 8.35 -15.53
C GLU A 22 -1.97 8.13 -14.53
N PHE A 23 -1.70 8.17 -13.23
CA PHE A 23 -2.72 8.03 -12.19
C PHE A 23 -3.81 9.11 -12.31
N ASN A 24 -3.41 10.38 -12.43
CA ASN A 24 -4.33 11.51 -12.52
C ASN A 24 -5.14 11.54 -13.82
N THR A 25 -4.72 10.80 -14.86
CA THR A 25 -5.57 10.61 -16.06
C THR A 25 -6.65 9.54 -15.90
N ARG A 26 -6.52 8.66 -14.89
CA ARG A 26 -7.41 7.52 -14.66
C ARG A 26 -8.47 7.80 -13.61
N PHE A 27 -8.12 8.61 -12.61
CA PHE A 27 -8.99 8.96 -11.50
C PHE A 27 -9.15 10.46 -11.40
N SER A 28 -10.40 10.91 -11.30
CA SER A 28 -10.77 12.30 -11.01
C SER A 28 -11.37 12.42 -9.61
N PHE A 29 -11.96 11.35 -9.08
CA PHE A 29 -12.68 11.36 -7.80
C PHE A 29 -12.32 10.18 -6.90
N LEU A 30 -12.53 10.35 -5.59
CA LEU A 30 -12.16 9.34 -4.58
C LEU A 30 -13.05 8.10 -4.65
N GLU A 31 -14.29 8.28 -5.09
CA GLU A 31 -15.29 7.23 -5.26
C GLU A 31 -14.81 6.21 -6.30
N GLU A 32 -14.20 6.66 -7.40
CA GLU A 32 -13.68 5.80 -8.46
C GLU A 32 -12.55 4.88 -7.95
N ILE A 33 -11.70 5.39 -7.07
CA ILE A 33 -10.66 4.61 -6.38
C ILE A 33 -11.33 3.55 -5.50
N SER A 34 -12.32 3.94 -4.70
CA SER A 34 -13.02 3.03 -3.80
C SER A 34 -13.73 1.92 -4.57
N THR A 35 -14.36 2.24 -5.70
CA THR A 35 -15.01 1.27 -6.59
C THR A 35 -14.00 0.31 -7.22
N SER A 36 -12.86 0.80 -7.72
CA SER A 36 -11.80 -0.04 -8.27
C SER A 36 -11.29 -1.08 -7.25
N MET A 37 -11.16 -0.65 -6.00
CA MET A 37 -10.65 -1.48 -4.91
C MET A 37 -11.65 -2.55 -4.44
N GLN A 38 -12.95 -2.22 -4.45
CA GLN A 38 -14.02 -3.14 -4.02
C GLN A 38 -14.42 -4.14 -5.11
N SER A 39 -14.17 -3.81 -6.38
CA SER A 39 -14.56 -4.67 -7.48
C SER A 39 -13.67 -5.91 -7.58
N THR A 40 -14.30 -7.09 -7.46
CA THR A 40 -13.66 -8.38 -7.73
C THR A 40 -13.43 -8.62 -9.23
N ALA A 41 -14.16 -7.90 -10.09
CA ALA A 41 -14.06 -7.98 -11.55
C ALA A 41 -13.17 -6.89 -12.17
N ALA A 42 -12.62 -5.97 -11.39
CA ALA A 42 -11.76 -4.90 -11.91
C ALA A 42 -10.47 -5.49 -12.50
N THR A 43 -10.29 -5.27 -13.80
CA THR A 43 -9.03 -5.56 -14.49
C THR A 43 -7.92 -4.68 -13.90
N PRO A 44 -6.74 -5.23 -13.59
CA PRO A 44 -5.60 -4.44 -13.17
C PRO A 44 -5.30 -3.30 -14.14
N LEU A 45 -5.15 -2.07 -13.64
CA LEU A 45 -4.86 -0.89 -14.46
C LEU A 45 -3.42 -0.91 -15.01
N VAL A 46 -2.53 -1.61 -14.30
CA VAL A 46 -1.18 -1.94 -14.74
C VAL A 46 -0.93 -3.44 -14.53
N PRO A 47 -0.10 -4.08 -15.36
CA PRO A 47 0.27 -5.48 -15.15
C PRO A 47 1.00 -5.70 -13.81
N GLU A 48 0.72 -6.80 -13.12
CA GLU A 48 1.37 -7.13 -11.83
C GLU A 48 2.90 -7.26 -11.96
N ASN A 49 3.40 -7.74 -13.11
CA ASN A 49 4.83 -7.82 -13.39
C ASN A 49 5.50 -6.44 -13.60
N GLN A 50 4.75 -5.33 -13.53
CA GLN A 50 5.26 -3.96 -13.47
C GLN A 50 5.28 -3.39 -12.05
N ILE A 51 4.71 -4.09 -11.06
CA ILE A 51 4.73 -3.66 -9.65
C ILE A 51 6.12 -3.86 -9.06
N ILE A 52 6.70 -2.76 -8.60
CA ILE A 52 8.03 -2.69 -8.00
C ILE A 52 7.95 -2.93 -6.49
N THR A 53 6.88 -2.48 -5.84
CA THR A 53 6.67 -2.65 -4.40
C THR A 53 6.76 -4.12 -3.99
N LEU A 54 7.61 -4.41 -3.00
CA LEU A 54 7.91 -5.74 -2.46
C LEU A 54 8.48 -6.76 -3.46
N ARG A 55 8.85 -6.38 -4.68
CA ARG A 55 9.47 -7.28 -5.68
C ARG A 55 10.79 -7.89 -5.20
N VAL A 56 11.55 -7.17 -4.40
CA VAL A 56 12.80 -7.68 -3.81
C VAL A 56 12.55 -8.80 -2.80
N VAL A 57 11.38 -8.83 -2.17
CA VAL A 57 10.96 -9.88 -1.22
C VAL A 57 10.57 -11.14 -1.99
N THR A 58 9.85 -11.02 -3.12
CA THR A 58 9.53 -12.17 -3.97
C THR A 58 10.75 -12.78 -4.67
N ALA A 59 11.82 -11.99 -4.86
CA ALA A 59 13.10 -12.46 -5.41
C ALA A 59 14.00 -13.21 -4.41
N GLY A 60 13.55 -13.47 -3.17
CA GLY A 60 14.24 -14.32 -2.20
C GLY A 60 15.53 -13.73 -1.61
N LYS A 61 15.70 -12.40 -1.62
CA LYS A 61 16.92 -11.77 -1.09
C LYS A 61 16.91 -11.74 0.45
N LYS A 62 18.00 -12.22 1.06
CA LYS A 62 18.27 -12.16 2.51
C LYS A 62 18.54 -10.70 2.93
N ASN A 63 18.13 -10.34 4.15
CA ASN A 63 18.07 -9.00 4.75
C ASN A 63 16.72 -8.33 4.53
N ILE A 64 15.70 -8.87 5.18
CA ILE A 64 14.33 -8.37 5.18
C ILE A 64 13.99 -7.86 6.60
N ALA A 65 13.46 -6.64 6.71
CA ALA A 65 13.07 -6.05 8.01
C ALA A 65 12.15 -6.99 8.81
N HIS A 66 12.29 -7.02 10.14
CA HIS A 66 11.56 -7.95 11.03
C HIS A 66 10.04 -7.98 10.79
N GLY A 67 9.42 -6.83 10.47
CA GLY A 67 7.99 -6.75 10.17
C GLY A 67 7.54 -7.42 8.86
N ILE A 68 8.47 -7.79 7.98
CA ILE A 68 8.21 -8.48 6.69
C ILE A 68 8.50 -10.00 6.81
N ILE A 69 9.23 -10.44 7.85
CA ILE A 69 9.59 -11.86 8.06
C ILE A 69 8.37 -12.77 8.21
N ASN A 70 7.26 -12.25 8.75
CA ASN A 70 6.02 -13.01 8.91
C ASN A 70 5.04 -12.89 7.74
N MET A 71 5.38 -12.19 6.66
CA MET A 71 4.53 -12.14 5.48
C MET A 71 4.71 -13.40 4.63
N THR A 72 3.63 -14.17 4.53
CA THR A 72 3.52 -15.22 3.52
C THR A 72 3.57 -14.63 2.11
N TYR A 73 4.01 -15.43 1.15
CA TYR A 73 3.99 -15.06 -0.27
C TYR A 73 2.59 -14.61 -0.74
N PHE A 74 1.54 -15.18 -0.15
CA PHE A 74 0.15 -14.79 -0.38
C PHE A 74 -0.13 -13.31 -0.10
N PHE A 75 0.34 -12.77 1.03
CA PHE A 75 0.14 -11.35 1.35
C PHE A 75 0.90 -10.42 0.40
N ILE A 76 2.07 -10.85 -0.09
CA ILE A 76 2.83 -10.07 -1.07
C ILE A 76 2.07 -10.00 -2.39
N GLN A 77 1.54 -11.13 -2.86
CA GLN A 77 0.69 -11.17 -4.07
C GLN A 77 -0.57 -10.31 -3.89
N TYR A 78 -1.22 -10.39 -2.72
CA TYR A 78 -2.37 -9.55 -2.42
C TYR A 78 -2.04 -8.06 -2.55
N ILE A 79 -0.93 -7.60 -1.96
CA ILE A 79 -0.48 -6.20 -2.07
C ILE A 79 -0.21 -5.83 -3.54
N GLN A 80 0.49 -6.68 -4.28
CA GLN A 80 0.84 -6.39 -5.67
C GLN A 80 -0.40 -6.29 -6.56
N ALA A 81 -1.37 -7.20 -6.39
CA ALA A 81 -2.66 -7.14 -7.07
C ALA A 81 -3.45 -5.87 -6.70
N LEU A 82 -3.43 -5.48 -5.42
CA LEU A 82 -4.08 -4.25 -4.94
C LEU A 82 -3.52 -3.01 -5.62
N LEU A 83 -2.19 -2.90 -5.67
CA LEU A 83 -1.49 -1.79 -6.31
C LEU A 83 -1.68 -1.79 -7.83
N ALA A 84 -1.75 -2.97 -8.43
CA ALA A 84 -2.04 -3.14 -9.86
C ALA A 84 -3.44 -2.62 -10.23
N LYS A 85 -4.46 -2.88 -9.40
CA LYS A 85 -5.81 -2.30 -9.54
C LYS A 85 -5.85 -0.78 -9.42
N LEU A 86 -4.92 -0.19 -8.67
CA LEU A 86 -4.78 1.27 -8.54
C LEU A 86 -3.88 1.91 -9.60
N GLY A 87 -3.18 1.10 -10.41
CA GLY A 87 -2.18 1.62 -11.34
C GLY A 87 -0.90 2.10 -10.66
N ILE A 88 -0.67 1.75 -9.39
CA ILE A 88 0.46 2.22 -8.60
C ILE A 88 1.61 1.21 -8.71
N ARG A 89 2.60 1.47 -9.59
CA ARG A 89 3.73 0.54 -9.74
C ARG A 89 4.65 0.52 -8.53
N ARG A 90 4.87 1.68 -7.90
CA ARG A 90 5.62 1.82 -6.66
C ARG A 90 4.76 2.59 -5.68
N TRP A 91 4.42 1.96 -4.58
CA TRP A 91 3.75 2.62 -3.47
C TRP A 91 4.70 3.65 -2.85
N ALA A 92 4.34 4.93 -3.00
CA ALA A 92 5.16 6.06 -2.60
C ALA A 92 4.29 7.31 -2.46
N PRO A 93 3.77 7.62 -1.26
CA PRO A 93 3.04 8.86 -1.01
C PRO A 93 3.85 10.10 -1.44
N GLU A 94 3.15 11.08 -2.01
CA GLU A 94 3.73 12.35 -2.40
C GLU A 94 3.81 13.29 -1.17
N LEU A 95 4.97 13.27 -0.50
CA LEU A 95 5.19 14.00 0.76
C LEU A 95 5.17 15.53 0.61
N ASN A 96 5.44 16.05 -0.60
CA ASN A 96 5.44 17.48 -0.89
C ASN A 96 4.06 18.02 -1.31
N ASN A 97 3.04 17.16 -1.35
CA ASN A 97 1.68 17.50 -1.73
C ASN A 97 0.74 17.32 -0.53
N ALA A 98 -0.47 17.87 -0.64
CA ALA A 98 -1.47 17.78 0.42
C ALA A 98 -1.80 16.30 0.73
N SER A 99 -1.94 15.98 2.02
CA SER A 99 -2.24 14.62 2.48
C SER A 99 -3.60 14.11 2.01
N ASP A 100 -4.50 15.03 1.62
CA ASP A 100 -5.81 14.76 1.06
C ASP A 100 -5.87 14.82 -0.48
N SER A 101 -4.73 15.02 -1.17
CA SER A 101 -4.66 14.86 -2.62
C SER A 101 -5.09 13.46 -3.05
N LEU A 102 -5.65 13.34 -4.26
CA LEU A 102 -6.27 12.10 -4.74
C LEU A 102 -5.30 10.91 -4.72
N TYR A 103 -4.06 11.14 -5.16
CA TYR A 103 -3.00 10.13 -5.13
C TYR A 103 -2.60 9.73 -3.69
N ASN A 104 -2.47 10.70 -2.78
CA ASN A 104 -2.16 10.41 -1.38
C ASN A 104 -3.29 9.67 -0.67
N LYS A 105 -4.55 9.97 -1.01
CA LYS A 105 -5.71 9.19 -0.57
C LYS A 105 -5.69 7.77 -1.11
N ALA A 106 -5.32 7.55 -2.37
CA ALA A 106 -5.13 6.18 -2.90
C ALA A 106 -4.03 5.42 -2.16
N CYS A 107 -2.91 6.08 -1.84
CA CYS A 107 -1.84 5.51 -1.03
C CYS A 107 -2.32 5.15 0.38
N CYS A 108 -3.09 6.04 1.03
CA CYS A 108 -3.69 5.81 2.34
C CYS A 108 -4.65 4.61 2.33
N ILE A 109 -5.60 4.59 1.39
CA ILE A 109 -6.60 3.51 1.26
C ILE A 109 -5.90 2.16 1.03
N SER A 110 -4.92 2.10 0.11
CA SER A 110 -4.18 0.85 -0.13
C SER A 110 -3.39 0.38 1.08
N ALA A 111 -2.81 1.31 1.85
CA ALA A 111 -2.12 0.99 3.10
C ALA A 111 -3.07 0.42 4.16
N ILE A 112 -4.20 1.07 4.37
CA ILE A 112 -5.21 0.64 5.34
C ILE A 112 -5.78 -0.73 4.95
N GLN A 113 -6.15 -0.94 3.69
CA GLN A 113 -6.70 -2.21 3.24
C GLN A 113 -5.67 -3.35 3.37
N THR A 114 -4.42 -3.09 2.98
CA THR A 114 -3.31 -4.02 3.18
C THR A 114 -3.17 -4.39 4.66
N PHE A 115 -3.09 -3.40 5.54
CA PHE A 115 -2.91 -3.61 6.97
C PHE A 115 -4.05 -4.44 7.55
N ARG A 116 -5.30 -4.14 7.20
CA ARG A 116 -6.48 -4.89 7.65
C ARG A 116 -6.44 -6.35 7.21
N GLN A 117 -6.15 -6.62 5.94
CA GLN A 117 -6.12 -7.98 5.40
C GLN A 117 -5.00 -8.83 6.02
N ILE A 118 -3.80 -8.25 6.12
CA ILE A 118 -2.64 -8.95 6.68
C ILE A 118 -2.82 -9.20 8.18
N SER A 119 -3.38 -8.22 8.91
CA SER A 119 -3.71 -8.38 10.34
C SER A 119 -4.79 -9.43 10.57
N ALA A 120 -5.86 -9.42 9.76
CA ALA A 120 -6.93 -10.41 9.84
C ALA A 120 -6.45 -11.83 9.49
N GLY A 121 -5.46 -11.93 8.60
CA GLY A 121 -4.79 -13.19 8.28
C GLY A 121 -3.70 -13.62 9.28
N GLY A 122 -3.62 -12.98 10.45
CA GLY A 122 -2.80 -13.42 11.57
C GLY A 122 -1.32 -13.03 11.50
N ALA A 123 -0.87 -12.28 10.49
CA ALA A 123 0.56 -12.00 10.32
C ALA A 123 1.18 -11.17 11.46
N PHE A 124 0.34 -10.50 12.26
CA PHE A 124 0.73 -9.67 13.40
C PHE A 124 0.16 -10.18 14.74
N GLU A 125 -0.22 -11.47 14.85
CA GLU A 125 -0.71 -12.04 16.13
C GLU A 125 0.25 -11.81 17.29
N TYR A 126 1.55 -11.90 17.03
CA TYR A 126 2.61 -11.64 18.02
C TYR A 126 2.60 -10.19 18.57
N MET A 127 1.98 -9.24 17.86
CA MET A 127 1.83 -7.85 18.31
C MET A 127 0.57 -7.62 19.16
N ASN A 128 -0.23 -8.66 19.42
CA ASN A 128 -1.46 -8.59 20.20
C ASN A 128 -2.42 -7.48 19.72
N ILE A 129 -2.55 -7.35 18.39
CA ILE A 129 -3.43 -6.36 17.77
C ILE A 129 -4.89 -6.67 18.14
N LYS A 130 -5.59 -5.66 18.66
CA LYS A 130 -7.02 -5.76 18.92
C LYS A 130 -7.79 -5.74 17.60
N LEU A 131 -8.19 -6.91 17.09
CA LEU A 131 -8.84 -7.02 15.77
C LEU A 131 -10.06 -6.11 15.57
N TRP A 132 -10.79 -5.77 16.62
CA TRP A 132 -11.92 -4.83 16.53
C TRP A 132 -11.50 -3.42 16.10
N SER A 133 -10.26 -2.99 16.38
CA SER A 133 -9.76 -1.68 15.95
C SER A 133 -9.50 -1.62 14.45
N LEU A 134 -9.40 -2.77 13.77
CA LEU A 134 -9.22 -2.83 12.31
C LEU A 134 -10.43 -2.32 11.53
N ASN A 135 -11.59 -2.18 12.17
CA ASN A 135 -12.79 -1.63 11.55
C ASN A 135 -12.98 -0.12 11.81
N ASN A 136 -12.16 0.48 12.69
CA ASN A 136 -12.17 1.91 12.92
C ASN A 136 -11.31 2.61 11.86
N ILE A 137 -11.88 2.86 10.68
CA ILE A 137 -11.17 3.47 9.54
C ILE A 137 -10.62 4.86 9.89
N GLN A 138 -11.35 5.66 10.68
CA GLN A 138 -10.89 6.98 11.11
C GLN A 138 -9.60 6.90 11.95
N LEU A 139 -9.53 5.93 12.87
CA LEU A 139 -8.32 5.70 13.66
C LEU A 139 -7.15 5.26 12.76
N LEU A 140 -7.41 4.39 11.79
CA LEU A 140 -6.38 3.91 10.86
C LEU A 140 -5.87 5.02 9.94
N GLU A 141 -6.75 5.92 9.48
CA GLU A 141 -6.37 7.10 8.70
C GLU A 141 -5.55 8.09 9.53
N ALA A 142 -5.95 8.34 10.77
CA ALA A 142 -5.21 9.21 11.68
C ALA A 142 -3.80 8.66 11.96
N ALA A 143 -3.70 7.35 12.25
CA ALA A 143 -2.43 6.67 12.44
C ALA A 143 -1.56 6.71 11.18
N TYR A 144 -2.16 6.47 10.00
CA TYR A 144 -1.47 6.58 8.72
C TYR A 144 -0.88 7.97 8.51
N ASN A 145 -1.69 9.02 8.69
CA ASN A 145 -1.23 10.40 8.47
C ASN A 145 -0.09 10.77 9.41
N HIS A 146 -0.18 10.37 10.69
CA HIS A 146 0.88 10.56 11.66
C HIS A 146 2.17 9.81 11.29
N ILE A 147 2.09 8.66 10.62
CA ILE A 147 3.29 7.88 10.25
C ILE A 147 3.91 8.38 8.94
N VAL A 148 3.09 8.87 8.01
CA VAL A 148 3.51 9.22 6.65
C VAL A 148 3.91 10.68 6.51
N PHE A 149 3.21 11.59 7.17
CA PHE A 149 3.36 13.02 6.93
C PHE A 149 3.93 13.79 8.13
N TRP A 150 3.98 13.19 9.33
CA TRP A 150 4.48 13.80 10.57
C TRP A 150 5.68 13.01 11.11
#